data_AF-A0A976KKE7-F1
#
_entry.id   AF-A0A976KKE7-F1
#
_cell.length_a   1.000
_cell.length_b   1.000
_cell.length_c   1.000
_cell.angle_alpha   90.00
_cell.angle_beta   90.00
_cell.angle_gamma   90.00
#
_symmetry.space_group_name_H-M   'P 1'
#
loop_
_entity.id
_entity.type
_entity.pdbx_description
1 polymer ?
#
loop_
_entity_poly.entity_id
_entity_poly.type
_entity_poly.pdbx_seq_one_letter_code
_entity_poly.pdbx_strand_id
1 'polypeptide(L)' 'ENVRTGVPSSWENPDTGNQYTVVPTKSYESASGLCREYTIDADVGGKKEQVYGTACRQPDGSWVVQN' A
#
# COMPACT_ATOMS: atom_id res chain seq x y z
N GLU A 1 1.46 -9.58 11.66
CA GLU A 1 0.60 -8.46 11.22
C GLU A 1 1.32 -7.15 11.51
N ASN A 2 2.13 -6.62 10.59
CA ASN A 2 3.09 -5.56 10.94
C ASN A 2 2.79 -4.16 10.40
N VAL A 3 1.73 -3.97 9.60
CA VAL A 3 1.34 -2.62 9.18
C VAL A 3 -0.07 -2.32 9.66
N ARG A 4 -0.16 -1.61 10.78
CA ARG A 4 -1.41 -1.08 11.32
C ARG A 4 -1.85 0.10 10.46
N THR A 5 -3.16 0.31 10.34
CA THR A 5 -3.72 1.49 9.65
C THR A 5 -3.10 2.77 10.22
N GLY A 6 -2.65 3.68 9.36
CA GLY A 6 -1.95 4.90 9.73
C GLY A 6 -0.45 4.78 10.03
N VAL A 7 0.13 3.56 10.06
CA VAL A 7 1.58 3.38 10.18
C VAL A 7 2.19 3.32 8.77
N PRO A 8 3.04 4.30 8.39
CA PRO A 8 3.71 4.26 7.10
C PRO A 8 4.70 3.11 7.05
N SER A 9 4.72 2.37 5.94
CA SER A 9 5.75 1.38 5.63
C SER A 9 6.54 1.88 4.44
N SER A 10 7.84 2.09 4.62
CA SER A 10 8.74 2.45 3.53
C SER A 10 9.51 1.23 3.04
N TRP A 11 9.71 1.15 1.72
CA TRP A 11 10.65 0.23 1.12
C TRP A 11 11.45 0.95 0.05
N GLU A 12 12.67 0.49 -0.14
CA GLU A 12 13.54 0.94 -1.22
C GLU A 12 13.66 -0.20 -2.22
N ASN A 13 13.46 0.11 -3.50
CA ASN A 13 13.68 -0.85 -4.57
C ASN A 13 15.18 -0.92 -4.89
N PRO A 14 15.88 -2.02 -4.59
CA PRO A 14 17.32 -2.13 -4.80
C PRO A 14 17.73 -2.14 -6.28
N ASP A 15 16.80 -2.43 -7.20
CA ASP A 15 17.07 -2.48 -8.64
C ASP A 15 17.05 -1.09 -9.29
N THR A 16 16.22 -0.18 -8.75
CA THR A 16 16.00 1.15 -9.34
C THR A 16 16.42 2.30 -8.43
N GLY A 17 16.68 2.05 -7.14
CA GLY A 17 16.93 3.07 -6.13
C GLY A 17 15.70 3.90 -5.76
N ASN A 18 14.51 3.53 -6.26
CA ASN A 18 13.28 4.25 -5.97
C ASN A 18 12.85 3.98 -4.52
N GLN A 19 12.51 5.05 -3.80
CA GLN A 19 11.96 4.94 -2.46
C GLN A 19 10.45 5.05 -2.53
N TYR A 20 9.75 4.16 -1.85
CA TYR A 20 8.31 4.16 -1.78
C TYR A 20 7.87 4.17 -0.32
N THR A 21 6.86 4.97 0.00
CA THR A 21 6.23 5.02 1.32
C THR A 21 4.75 4.72 1.17
N VAL A 22 4.29 3.58 1.65
CA VAL A 22 2.87 3.22 1.72
C VAL A 22 2.30 3.70 3.04
N VAL A 23 1.26 4.53 2.98
CA VAL A 23 0.44 4.95 4.12
C VAL A 23 -0.94 4.32 3.96
N PRO A 24 -1.30 3.31 4.79
CA PRO A 24 -2.65 2.77 4.77
C PRO A 24 -3.62 3.76 5.41
N THR A 25 -4.60 4.23 4.64
CA THR A 25 -5.49 5.35 5.00
C THR A 25 -6.79 4.87 5.63
N LYS A 26 -7.37 3.79 5.10
CA LYS A 26 -8.68 3.28 5.54
C LYS A 26 -8.75 1.78 5.37
N SER A 27 -9.42 1.08 6.29
CA SER A 27 -9.82 -0.32 6.10
C SER A 27 -11.34 -0.44 6.21
N TYR A 28 -11.95 -1.21 5.34
CA TYR A 28 -13.40 -1.39 5.27
C TYR A 28 -13.75 -2.82 4.83
N GLU A 29 -14.88 -3.34 5.29
CA GLU A 29 -15.40 -4.62 4.81
C GLU A 29 -16.21 -4.41 3.53
N SER A 30 -16.00 -5.30 2.56
CA SER A 30 -16.69 -5.33 1.27
C SER A 30 -17.26 -6.72 1.02
N ALA A 31 -18.09 -6.87 -0.03
CA ALA A 31 -18.57 -8.19 -0.47
C ALA A 31 -17.44 -9.17 -0.83
N SER A 32 -16.25 -8.64 -1.19
CA SER A 32 -15.04 -9.39 -1.49
C SER A 32 -14.12 -9.65 -0.29
N GLY A 33 -14.50 -9.20 0.92
CA GLY A 33 -13.71 -9.35 2.15
C GLY A 33 -13.20 -8.01 2.70
N LEU A 34 -12.23 -8.08 3.62
CA LEU A 34 -11.62 -6.90 4.24
C LEU A 34 -10.71 -6.19 3.24
N CYS A 35 -11.06 -4.99 2.81
CA CYS A 35 -10.27 -4.15 1.93
C CYS A 35 -9.61 -2.99 2.70
N ARG A 36 -8.51 -2.49 2.15
CA ARG A 36 -7.70 -1.42 2.71
C ARG A 36 -7.23 -0.49 1.61
N GLU A 37 -7.60 0.78 1.73
CA GLU A 37 -7.09 1.86 0.92
C GLU A 37 -5.71 2.26 1.44
N TYR A 38 -4.83 2.60 0.52
CA TYR A 38 -3.52 3.10 0.84
C TYR A 38 -3.08 4.15 -0.18
N THR A 39 -2.22 5.05 0.27
CA THR A 39 -1.52 6.02 -0.58
C THR A 39 -0.06 5.64 -0.60
N ILE A 40 0.55 5.63 -1.79
CA ILE A 40 1.98 5.42 -2.00
C ILE A 40 2.58 6.77 -2.40
N ASP A 41 3.51 7.28 -1.60
CA ASP A 41 4.41 8.33 -2.05
C ASP A 41 5.68 7.66 -2.62
N ALA A 42 5.83 7.71 -3.93
CA ALA A 42 6.97 7.16 -4.67
C ALA A 42 7.92 8.31 -5.05
N ASP A 43 9.19 8.21 -4.68
CA ASP A 43 10.24 9.05 -5.24
C ASP A 43 10.90 8.32 -6.41
N VAL A 44 10.64 8.80 -7.63
CA VAL A 44 11.19 8.25 -8.86
C VAL A 44 12.08 9.31 -9.50
N GLY A 45 13.39 9.17 -9.31
CA GLY A 45 14.37 10.11 -9.87
C GLY A 45 14.25 11.54 -9.34
N GLY A 46 13.92 11.71 -8.04
CA GLY A 46 13.78 13.02 -7.40
C GLY A 46 12.41 13.66 -7.57
N LYS A 47 11.45 12.95 -8.18
CA LYS A 47 10.05 13.38 -8.30
C LYS A 47 9.18 12.55 -7.39
N LYS A 48 8.45 13.23 -6.51
CA LYS A 48 7.43 12.61 -5.66
C LYS A 48 6.14 12.43 -6.44
N GLU A 49 5.78 11.18 -6.68
CA GLU A 49 4.53 10.75 -7.27
C GLU A 49 3.65 10.14 -6.20
N GLN A 50 2.40 10.61 -6.10
CA GLN A 50 1.45 10.08 -5.14
C GLN A 50 0.45 9.17 -5.86
N VAL A 51 0.43 7.90 -5.50
CA VAL A 51 -0.44 6.88 -6.08
C VAL A 51 -1.45 6.41 -5.04
N TYR A 52 -2.69 6.25 -5.44
CA TYR A 52 -3.75 5.70 -4.60
C TYR A 52 -4.04 4.28 -5.04
N GLY A 53 -4.25 3.39 -4.08
CA GLY A 53 -4.56 1.99 -4.36
C GLY A 53 -5.47 1.39 -3.29
N THR A 54 -6.11 0.28 -3.67
CA THR A 54 -6.89 -0.54 -2.76
C THR A 54 -6.32 -1.94 -2.77
N ALA A 55 -6.06 -2.51 -1.60
CA ALA A 55 -5.74 -3.92 -1.46
C ALA A 55 -6.85 -4.62 -0.68
N CYS A 56 -7.25 -5.81 -1.12
CA CYS A 56 -8.20 -6.64 -0.40
C CYS A 56 -7.53 -7.89 0.16
N ARG A 57 -7.89 -8.22 1.39
CA ARG A 57 -7.37 -9.35 2.13
C ARG A 57 -8.04 -10.62 1.62
N GLN A 58 -7.22 -11.55 1.17
CA GLN A 58 -7.62 -12.87 0.72
C GLN A 58 -7.89 -13.80 1.93
N PRO A 59 -8.62 -14.92 1.74
CA PRO A 59 -8.88 -15.89 2.80
C PRO A 59 -7.60 -16.50 3.41
N ASP A 60 -6.52 -16.59 2.64
CA ASP A 60 -5.19 -17.05 3.10
C ASP A 60 -4.43 -15.98 3.94
N GLY A 61 -5.00 -14.78 4.08
CA GLY A 61 -4.44 -13.67 4.83
C GLY A 61 -3.51 -12.76 4.03
N SER A 62 -3.22 -13.06 2.76
CA SER A 62 -2.47 -12.20 1.86
C SER A 62 -3.27 -10.97 1.44
N TRP A 63 -2.60 -9.89 1.04
CA TRP A 63 -3.23 -8.68 0.51
C TRP A 63 -2.98 -8.60 -0.99
N VAL A 64 -4.05 -8.48 -1.77
CA VAL A 64 -3.98 -8.36 -3.24
C VAL A 64 -4.48 -6.99 -3.64
N VAL A 65 -3.70 -6.28 -4.46
CA VAL A 65 -4.10 -5.00 -5.04
C VAL A 65 -5.26 -5.23 -6.01
N GLN A 66 -6.39 -4.57 -5.77
CA GLN A 66 -7.47 -4.45 -6.75
C GLN A 66 -7.30 -3.11 -7.48
N ASN A 67 -7.06 -3.20 -8.78
CA ASN A 67 -6.92 -2.05 -9.68
C ASN A 67 -8.26 -1.60 -10.24
#